data_AF-A0A0A2M4C8-F1
#
_entry.id   AF-A0A0A2M4C8-F1
#
_cell.length_a   1.000
_cell.length_b   1.000
_cell.length_c   1.000
_cell.angle_alpha   90.00
_cell.angle_beta   90.00
_cell.angle_gamma   90.00
#
_symmetry.space_group_name_H-M   'P 1'
#
loop_
_entity.id
_entity.type
_entity.pdbx_description
1 polymer ?
#
loop_
_entity_poly.entity_id
_entity_poly.type
_entity_poly.pdbx_seq_one_letter_code
_entity_poly.pdbx_strand_id
1 'polypeptide(L)'
;MEFSFKLYDFIKEIEANRQYIVMWSAFGMPLLILALTLPLYILRKIGLYPYLKPFYSILYGSLLITWIIGFVAMMILFFTEVSGIRMFMIYALIFITYIFFTIFNYKKLNTLIDEKSKSIKDKAKA
;
A
#
# COMPACT_ATOMS: atom_id res chain seq x y z
N MET A 1 14.96 23.30 15.26
CA MET A 1 13.58 23.71 15.61
C MET A 1 12.67 23.93 14.40
N GLU A 2 13.15 23.98 13.15
CA GLU A 2 12.26 24.14 11.97
C GLU A 2 11.37 22.92 11.64
N PHE A 3 11.85 21.70 11.92
CA PHE A 3 11.12 20.48 11.57
C PHE A 3 9.83 20.32 12.39
N SER A 4 9.78 20.81 13.64
CA SER A 4 8.57 20.71 14.46
C SER A 4 7.49 21.71 14.04
N PHE A 5 7.85 22.89 13.53
CA PHE A 5 6.87 23.85 13.02
C PHE A 5 6.21 23.33 11.74
N LYS A 6 6.99 22.81 10.78
CA LYS A 6 6.44 22.24 9.54
C LYS A 6 5.57 21.01 9.77
N LEU A 7 5.94 20.14 10.72
CA LEU A 7 5.14 18.96 11.06
C LEU A 7 3.82 19.36 11.75
N TYR A 8 3.86 20.38 12.62
CA TYR A 8 2.67 20.93 13.26
C TYR A 8 1.70 21.54 12.24
N ASP A 9 2.23 22.33 11.30
CA ASP A 9 1.43 22.93 10.22
C ASP A 9 0.78 21.86 9.34
N PHE A 10 1.54 20.79 8.99
CA PHE A 10 1.02 19.65 8.24
C PHE A 10 -0.12 18.92 8.98
N ILE A 11 0.04 18.68 10.28
CA ILE A 11 -1.01 18.05 11.10
C ILE A 11 -2.27 18.91 11.12
N LYS A 12 -2.11 20.22 11.32
CA LYS A 12 -3.21 21.19 11.33
C LYS A 12 -3.92 21.24 9.98
N GLU A 13 -3.18 21.15 8.89
CA GLU A 13 -3.72 21.13 7.54
C GLU A 13 -4.49 19.84 7.23
N ILE A 14 -3.99 18.69 7.68
CA ILE A 14 -4.74 17.42 7.59
C ILE A 14 -6.02 17.46 8.42
N GLU A 15 -5.96 18.03 9.62
CA GLU A 15 -7.12 18.17 10.49
C GLU A 15 -8.20 19.06 9.85
N ALA A 16 -7.79 20.18 9.24
CA ALA A 16 -8.68 21.07 8.51
C ALA A 16 -9.24 20.45 7.22
N ASN A 17 -8.44 19.65 6.51
CA ASN A 17 -8.76 19.15 5.17
C ASN A 17 -8.69 17.61 5.09
N ARG A 18 -9.71 16.96 5.65
CA ARG A 18 -9.92 15.50 5.57
C ARG A 18 -9.95 14.91 4.15
N GLN A 19 -10.24 15.73 3.14
CA GLN A 19 -10.23 15.36 1.72
C GLN A 19 -8.84 14.89 1.26
N TYR A 20 -7.76 15.43 1.84
CA TYR A 20 -6.41 15.05 1.47
C TYR A 20 -6.09 13.58 1.74
N ILE A 21 -6.63 12.99 2.81
CA ILE A 21 -6.41 11.58 3.13
C ILE A 21 -7.18 10.66 2.18
N VAL A 22 -8.40 11.06 1.83
CA VAL A 22 -9.20 10.33 0.84
C VAL A 22 -8.50 10.38 -0.52
N MET A 23 -8.02 11.55 -0.93
CA MET A 23 -7.26 11.72 -2.17
C MET A 23 -5.95 10.92 -2.16
N TRP A 24 -5.24 10.89 -1.04
CA TRP A 24 -4.04 10.07 -0.86
C TRP A 24 -4.34 8.58 -0.99
N SER A 25 -5.41 8.10 -0.35
CA SER A 25 -5.79 6.69 -0.45
C SER A 25 -6.30 6.32 -1.85
N ALA A 26 -6.97 7.23 -2.56
CA ALA A 26 -7.47 7.01 -3.92
C ALA A 26 -6.36 7.03 -4.98
N PHE A 27 -5.51 8.05 -4.96
CA PHE A 27 -4.54 8.33 -6.03
C PHE A 27 -3.09 8.24 -5.57
N GLY A 28 -2.79 8.72 -4.37
CA GLY A 28 -1.42 8.72 -3.83
C GLY A 28 -0.83 7.32 -3.73
N MET A 29 -1.59 6.37 -3.17
CA MET A 29 -1.15 4.96 -3.08
C MET A 29 -0.90 4.29 -4.43
N PRO A 30 -1.83 4.30 -5.40
CA PRO A 30 -1.56 3.65 -6.68
C PRO A 30 -0.39 4.33 -7.42
N LEU A 31 -0.24 5.65 -7.32
CA LEU A 31 0.95 6.33 -7.83
C LEU A 31 2.24 5.87 -7.14
N LEU A 32 2.21 5.66 -5.81
CA LEU A 32 3.35 5.13 -5.06
C LEU A 32 3.68 3.69 -5.47
N ILE A 33 2.66 2.85 -5.67
CA ILE A 33 2.83 1.49 -6.20
C ILE A 33 3.49 1.54 -7.58
N LEU A 34 3.00 2.40 -8.49
CA LEU A 34 3.60 2.60 -9.80
C LEU A 34 5.04 3.11 -9.71
N ALA A 35 5.32 4.10 -8.86
CA ALA A 35 6.66 4.62 -8.66
C ALA A 35 7.64 3.54 -8.17
N LEU A 36 7.18 2.63 -7.30
CA LEU A 36 7.96 1.48 -6.84
C LEU A 36 8.23 0.44 -7.94
N THR A 37 7.54 0.48 -9.08
CA THR A 37 7.79 -0.45 -10.19
C THR A 37 9.07 -0.09 -10.96
N LEU A 38 9.42 1.19 -10.98
CA LEU A 38 10.61 1.68 -11.68
C LEU A 38 11.91 1.13 -11.08
N PRO A 39 12.16 1.22 -9.76
CA PRO A 39 13.34 0.59 -9.15
C PRO A 39 13.37 -0.91 -9.37
N LEU A 40 12.20 -1.59 -9.32
CA LEU A 40 12.12 -3.03 -9.52
C LEU A 40 12.58 -3.43 -10.93
N TYR A 41 12.19 -2.66 -11.94
CA TYR A 41 12.61 -2.87 -13.33
C TYR A 41 14.14 -2.74 -13.47
N ILE A 42 14.73 -1.72 -12.84
CA ILE A 42 16.18 -1.50 -12.82
C ILE A 42 16.90 -2.67 -12.14
N LEU A 43 16.44 -3.09 -10.96
CA LEU A 43 17.03 -4.20 -10.22
C LEU A 43 16.92 -5.55 -10.94
N ARG A 44 15.87 -5.72 -11.74
CA ARG A 44 15.73 -6.87 -12.63
C ARG A 44 16.77 -6.87 -13.74
N LYS A 45 17.10 -5.71 -14.30
CA LYS A 45 18.14 -5.58 -15.33
C LYS A 45 19.56 -5.87 -14.79
N ILE A 46 19.81 -5.59 -13.51
CA ILE A 46 21.11 -5.80 -12.85
C ILE A 46 21.24 -7.24 -12.28
N GLY A 47 20.17 -8.05 -12.33
CA GLY A 47 20.20 -9.45 -11.88
C GLY A 47 20.02 -9.64 -10.37
N LEU A 48 19.76 -8.58 -9.60
CA LEU A 48 19.52 -8.64 -8.15
C LEU A 48 18.08 -9.05 -7.78
N TYR A 49 17.19 -9.10 -8.77
CA TYR A 49 15.79 -9.44 -8.58
C TYR A 49 15.52 -10.75 -7.83
N PRO A 50 16.23 -11.88 -8.07
CA PRO A 50 15.97 -13.13 -7.35
C PRO A 50 16.14 -13.00 -5.83
N TYR A 51 17.11 -12.20 -5.39
CA TYR A 51 17.38 -11.97 -3.96
C TYR A 51 16.35 -11.03 -3.32
N LEU A 52 15.87 -10.05 -4.07
CA LEU A 52 14.94 -9.03 -3.58
C LEU A 52 13.46 -9.38 -3.83
N LYS A 53 13.18 -10.42 -4.63
CA LYS A 53 11.83 -10.87 -4.96
C LYS A 53 10.94 -11.06 -3.72
N PRO A 54 11.39 -11.69 -2.61
CA PRO A 54 10.56 -11.85 -1.43
C PRO A 54 10.16 -10.51 -0.80
N PHE A 55 11.12 -9.60 -0.66
CA PHE A 55 10.89 -8.27 -0.09
C PHE A 55 9.87 -7.47 -0.92
N TYR A 56 10.07 -7.45 -2.24
CA TYR A 56 9.13 -6.79 -3.13
C TYR A 56 7.75 -7.45 -3.13
N SER A 57 7.67 -8.76 -3.09
CA SER A 57 6.38 -9.45 -3.05
C SER A 57 5.59 -9.11 -1.78
N ILE A 58 6.26 -8.99 -0.63
CA ILE A 58 5.63 -8.55 0.63
C ILE A 58 5.19 -7.10 0.53
N LEU A 59 6.07 -6.21 0.04
CA LEU A 59 5.79 -4.79 -0.08
C LEU A 59 4.63 -4.51 -1.05
N TYR A 60 4.66 -5.10 -2.25
CA TYR A 60 3.58 -4.96 -3.22
C TYR A 60 2.27 -5.59 -2.73
N GLY A 61 2.35 -6.78 -2.13
CA GLY A 61 1.17 -7.44 -1.58
C GLY A 61 0.49 -6.59 -0.51
N SER A 62 1.25 -6.08 0.45
CA SER A 62 0.73 -5.22 1.51
C SER A 62 0.19 -3.90 0.97
N LEU A 63 0.90 -3.24 0.04
CA LEU A 63 0.45 -1.99 -0.56
C LEU A 63 -0.85 -2.16 -1.36
N LEU A 64 -1.00 -3.24 -2.13
CA LEU A 64 -2.23 -3.50 -2.90
C LEU A 64 -3.42 -3.76 -1.99
N ILE A 65 -3.25 -4.57 -0.95
CA ILE A 65 -4.31 -4.86 0.02
C ILE A 65 -4.69 -3.59 0.79
N THR A 66 -3.69 -2.84 1.25
CA THR A 66 -3.88 -1.55 1.93
C THR A 66 -4.57 -0.55 1.03
N TRP A 67 -4.22 -0.49 -0.25
CA TRP A 67 -4.86 0.44 -1.18
C TRP A 67 -6.35 0.17 -1.28
N ILE A 68 -6.75 -1.06 -1.61
CA ILE A 68 -8.16 -1.41 -1.80
C ILE A 68 -8.95 -1.22 -0.50
N ILE A 69 -8.48 -1.85 0.58
CA ILE A 69 -9.21 -1.87 1.86
C ILE A 69 -9.13 -0.50 2.55
N GLY A 70 -7.95 0.12 2.52
CA GLY A 70 -7.74 1.45 3.07
C GLY A 70 -8.56 2.51 2.33
N PHE A 71 -8.65 2.46 0.99
CA PHE A 71 -9.52 3.38 0.25
C PHE A 71 -10.99 3.23 0.65
N VAL A 72 -11.51 2.01 0.70
CA VAL A 72 -12.90 1.75 1.13
C VAL A 72 -13.13 2.26 2.55
N ALA A 73 -12.21 1.98 3.48
CA ALA A 73 -12.29 2.46 4.85
C ALA A 73 -12.27 4.00 4.93
N MET A 74 -11.41 4.66 4.15
CA MET A 74 -11.33 6.13 4.13
C MET A 74 -12.59 6.76 3.53
N MET A 75 -13.21 6.13 2.53
CA MET A 75 -14.50 6.60 2.01
C MET A 75 -15.60 6.50 3.07
N ILE A 76 -15.68 5.38 3.80
CA ILE A 76 -16.66 5.22 4.89
C ILE A 76 -16.43 6.28 5.98
N LEU A 77 -15.18 6.45 6.44
CA LEU A 77 -14.83 7.41 7.49
C LEU A 77 -15.04 8.87 7.06
N PHE A 78 -14.91 9.15 5.75
CA PHE A 78 -15.24 10.45 5.21
C PHE A 78 -16.74 10.74 5.37
N PHE A 79 -17.63 9.77 5.17
CA PHE A 79 -19.08 10.01 5.36
C PHE A 79 -19.50 10.11 6.83
N THR A 80 -18.68 9.66 7.79
CA THR A 80 -19.00 9.69 9.23
C THR A 80 -18.47 10.91 9.98
N GLU A 81 -18.04 11.96 9.26
CA GLU A 81 -17.54 13.21 9.85
C GLU A 81 -16.37 13.06 10.82
N VAL A 82 -15.61 11.96 10.72
CA VAL A 82 -14.41 11.73 11.53
C VAL A 82 -13.34 12.75 11.16
N SER A 83 -12.60 13.22 12.17
CA SER A 83 -11.52 14.20 11.97
C SER A 83 -10.38 13.63 11.10
N GLY A 84 -9.75 14.48 10.30
CA GLY A 84 -8.68 14.09 9.39
C GLY A 84 -7.53 13.36 10.11
N ILE A 85 -7.10 13.85 11.26
CA ILE A 85 -6.02 13.21 12.03
C ILE A 85 -6.38 11.77 12.46
N ARG A 86 -7.64 11.51 12.83
CA ARG A 86 -8.10 10.17 13.18
C ARG A 86 -8.12 9.28 11.94
N MET A 87 -8.59 9.79 10.81
CA MET A 87 -8.53 9.06 9.53
C MET A 87 -7.08 8.69 9.18
N PHE A 88 -6.13 9.60 9.38
CA PHE A 88 -4.70 9.35 9.11
C PHE A 88 -4.15 8.23 10.00
N MET A 89 -4.42 8.29 11.31
CA MET A 89 -3.98 7.26 12.25
C MET A 89 -4.58 5.90 11.93
N ILE A 90 -5.87 5.83 11.60
CA ILE A 90 -6.52 4.59 11.19
C ILE A 90 -5.89 4.06 9.90
N TYR A 91 -5.63 4.94 8.93
CA TYR A 91 -5.00 4.56 7.68
C TYR A 91 -3.59 3.98 7.88
N ALA A 92 -2.77 4.64 8.72
CA ALA A 92 -1.45 4.16 9.08
C ALA A 92 -1.50 2.80 9.80
N LEU A 93 -2.48 2.61 10.70
CA LEU A 93 -2.68 1.33 11.39
C LEU A 93 -3.03 0.22 10.40
N ILE A 94 -3.98 0.47 9.48
CA ILE A 94 -4.35 -0.47 8.41
C ILE A 94 -3.11 -0.91 7.61
N PHE A 95 -2.28 0.05 7.21
CA PHE A 95 -1.05 -0.22 6.46
C PHE A 95 -0.08 -1.12 7.24
N ILE A 96 0.18 -0.79 8.51
CA ILE A 96 1.06 -1.58 9.38
C ILE A 96 0.51 -3.00 9.56
N THR A 97 -0.79 -3.14 9.83
CA THR A 97 -1.44 -4.45 9.98
C THR A 97 -1.27 -5.31 8.73
N TYR A 98 -1.44 -4.75 7.53
CA TYR A 98 -1.29 -5.52 6.29
C TYR A 98 0.16 -5.83 5.93
N ILE A 99 1.11 -4.99 6.34
CA ILE A 99 2.54 -5.34 6.28
C ILE A 99 2.81 -6.57 7.15
N PHE A 100 2.41 -6.55 8.42
CA PHE A 100 2.63 -7.70 9.31
C PHE A 100 1.93 -8.95 8.77
N PHE A 101 0.68 -8.82 8.34
CA PHE A 101 -0.07 -9.93 7.76
C PHE A 101 0.66 -10.58 6.58
N THR A 102 1.17 -9.77 5.65
CA THR A 102 1.89 -10.29 4.48
C THR A 102 3.25 -10.87 4.83
N ILE A 103 3.97 -10.31 5.82
CA ILE A 103 5.22 -10.89 6.33
C ILE A 103 4.98 -12.29 6.92
N PHE A 104 4.03 -12.42 7.85
CA PHE A 104 3.76 -13.70 8.53
C PHE A 104 3.15 -14.74 7.59
N ASN A 105 2.39 -14.32 6.58
CA ASN A 105 1.72 -15.22 5.63
C ASN A 105 2.45 -15.32 4.27
N TYR A 106 3.68 -14.82 4.17
CA TYR A 106 4.41 -14.70 2.89
C TYR A 106 4.46 -16.02 2.11
N LYS A 107 4.83 -17.12 2.78
CA LYS A 107 4.95 -18.44 2.13
C LYS A 107 3.63 -18.89 1.51
N LYS A 108 2.54 -18.79 2.26
CA LYS A 108 1.20 -19.20 1.81
C LYS A 108 0.70 -18.31 0.67
N LEU A 109 0.91 -17.00 0.77
CA LEU A 109 0.55 -16.05 -0.27
C LEU A 109 1.29 -16.32 -1.58
N ASN A 110 2.60 -16.59 -1.50
CA ASN A 110 3.39 -16.85 -2.69
C ASN A 110 3.00 -18.16 -3.38
N THR A 111 2.70 -19.22 -2.61
CA THR A 111 2.17 -20.47 -3.17
C THR A 111 0.83 -20.26 -3.89
N LEU A 112 -0.11 -19.52 -3.28
CA LEU A 112 -1.41 -19.21 -3.91
C LEU A 112 -1.25 -18.42 -5.21
N ILE A 113 -0.31 -17.48 -5.26
CA ILE A 113 -0.01 -16.70 -6.47
C ILE A 113 0.59 -17.62 -7.56
N ASP A 114 1.52 -18.49 -7.19
CA ASP A 114 2.18 -19.41 -8.13
C ASP A 114 1.19 -20.44 -8.69
N GLU A 115 0.30 -21.00 -7.86
CA GLU A 115 -0.77 -21.92 -8.28
C GLU A 115 -1.78 -21.24 -9.22
N LYS A 116 -2.24 -20.03 -8.86
CA LYS A 116 -3.18 -19.28 -9.69
C LYS A 116 -2.56 -18.90 -11.03
N SER A 117 -1.28 -18.51 -11.05
CA SER A 117 -0.52 -18.23 -12.27
C SER A 117 -0.44 -19.43 -13.21
N LYS A 118 -0.20 -20.64 -12.68
CA LYS A 118 -0.22 -21.89 -13.46
C LYS A 118 -1.61 -22.16 -14.05
N SER A 119 -2.66 -22.07 -13.23
CA SER A 119 -4.05 -22.31 -13.68
C SER A 119 -4.49 -21.40 -14.84
N ILE A 120 -4.03 -20.14 -14.85
CA ILE A 120 -4.34 -19.17 -15.92
C ILE A 120 -3.60 -19.56 -17.21
N LYS A 121 -2.33 -19.98 -17.12
CA LYS A 121 -1.56 -20.43 -18.28
C LYS A 121 -2.14 -21.68 -18.92
N ASP A 122 -2.64 -22.60 -18.10
CA ASP A 122 -3.25 -23.84 -18.59
C ASP A 122 -4.57 -23.55 -19.31
N LYS A 123 -5.38 -22.61 -18.79
CA LYS A 123 -6.60 -22.15 -19.47
C LYS A 123 -6.35 -21.33 -20.75
N ALA A 124 -5.22 -20.65 -20.85
CA ALA A 124 -4.85 -19.88 -22.05
C ALA A 124 -4.27 -20.75 -23.17
N LYS A 125 -3.92 -22.01 -22.87
CA LYS A 125 -3.42 -23.00 -23.84
C LYS A 125 -4.49 -23.99 -24.32
N ALA A 126 -5.64 -24.03 -23.64
CA ALA A 126 -6.82 -24.80 -24.04
C ALA A 126 -7.72 -23.95 -24.94
#